data_AF-A0A423WMR9-F1
#
_entry.id   AF-A0A423WMR9-F1
#
_cell.length_a   1.000
_cell.length_b   1.000
_cell.length_c   1.000
_cell.angle_alpha   90.00
_cell.angle_beta   90.00
_cell.angle_gamma   90.00
#
_symmetry.space_group_name_H-M   'P 1'
#
loop_
_entity.id
_entity.type
_entity.pdbx_description
1 polymer ?
#
loop_
_entity_poly.entity_id
_entity_poly.type
_entity_poly.pdbx_seq_one_letter_code
_entity_poly.pdbx_strand_id
1 'polypeptide(L)'
;MAPLDHPDHNTVERQLKDVIQILYEIMIQVTNYDAHLAPPSSSTTTTTTATIGTPNGNSTPLRTPIHPSSSSSSTSHNANSAPPTREVLASQLGQLSSALQSVSRVSAHPSAAALLPSLPFELIQYVEGGRNPDIYTREFVELVRRQNQLMRGKMHAFAGFRDVLAGEMAEALPELGEDVARVVRGTGGEWPLAAGEGTGAGAGAGAGQ
;
A
#
# COMPACT_ATOMS: atom_id res chain seq x y z
N MET A 1 -0.28 -17.44 -32.35
CA MET A 1 -0.11 -16.55 -31.19
C MET A 1 -0.29 -17.41 -29.96
N ALA A 2 0.81 -17.83 -29.33
CA ALA A 2 0.75 -18.60 -28.09
C ALA A 2 0.27 -17.68 -26.96
N PRO A 3 -0.63 -18.13 -26.06
CA PRO A 3 -0.98 -17.38 -24.86
C PRO A 3 0.30 -17.08 -24.07
N LEU A 4 0.59 -15.80 -23.84
CA LEU A 4 1.64 -15.40 -22.92
C LEU A 4 1.09 -15.63 -21.51
N ASP A 5 1.56 -16.66 -20.82
CA ASP A 5 1.31 -16.84 -19.40
C ASP A 5 1.88 -15.62 -18.67
N HIS A 6 0.98 -14.70 -18.31
CA HIS A 6 1.32 -13.62 -17.41
C HIS A 6 1.67 -14.26 -16.06
N PRO A 7 2.83 -13.97 -15.43
CA PRO A 7 3.09 -14.29 -14.04
C PRO A 7 1.98 -13.61 -13.30
N ASP A 8 1.12 -14.45 -12.76
CA ASP A 8 -0.22 -14.05 -12.39
C ASP A 8 -0.09 -13.01 -11.28
N HIS A 9 -0.58 -11.79 -11.52
CA HIS A 9 -0.60 -10.71 -10.52
C HIS A 9 -1.15 -11.23 -9.19
N ASN A 10 -2.14 -12.12 -9.28
CA ASN A 10 -2.75 -12.85 -8.16
C ASN A 10 -1.75 -13.71 -7.36
N THR A 11 -0.75 -14.30 -8.02
CA THR A 11 0.30 -15.09 -7.36
C THR A 11 1.21 -14.19 -6.54
N VAL A 12 1.65 -13.06 -7.10
CA VAL A 12 2.48 -12.09 -6.39
C VAL A 12 1.69 -11.50 -5.22
N GLU A 13 0.43 -11.09 -5.45
CA GLU A 13 -0.45 -10.59 -4.40
C GLU A 13 -0.62 -11.60 -3.24
N ARG A 14 -0.87 -12.88 -3.57
CA ARG A 14 -1.00 -13.94 -2.57
C ARG A 14 0.31 -14.15 -1.79
N GLN A 15 1.46 -14.15 -2.48
CA GLN A 15 2.78 -14.22 -1.82
C GLN A 15 3.04 -13.03 -0.89
N LEU A 16 2.69 -11.81 -1.28
CA LEU A 16 2.82 -10.65 -0.40
C LEU A 16 1.91 -10.76 0.83
N LYS A 17 0.67 -11.23 0.67
CA LYS A 17 -0.25 -11.49 1.78
C LYS A 17 0.33 -12.51 2.76
N ASP A 18 0.88 -13.61 2.25
CA ASP A 18 1.52 -14.64 3.06
C ASP A 18 2.73 -14.08 3.84
N VAL A 19 3.59 -13.27 3.21
CA VAL A 19 4.72 -12.60 3.88
C VAL A 19 4.26 -11.70 5.02
N ILE A 20 3.24 -10.86 4.78
CA ILE A 20 2.69 -9.97 5.81
C ILE A 20 2.11 -10.78 6.97
N GLN A 21 1.42 -11.88 6.67
CA GLN A 21 0.84 -12.76 7.69
C GLN A 21 1.93 -13.46 8.52
N ILE A 22 3.01 -13.93 7.90
CA ILE A 22 4.15 -14.50 8.62
C ILE A 22 4.80 -13.45 9.53
N LEU A 23 4.99 -12.21 9.06
CA LEU A 23 5.54 -11.13 9.88
C LEU A 23 4.66 -10.80 11.09
N TYR A 24 3.34 -10.77 10.90
CA TYR A 24 2.37 -10.55 11.98
C TYR A 24 2.41 -11.67 13.02
N GLU A 25 2.46 -12.93 12.57
CA GLU A 25 2.53 -14.09 13.46
C GLU A 25 3.84 -14.12 14.26
N ILE A 26 4.99 -13.83 13.61
CA ILE A 26 6.28 -13.72 14.29
C ILE A 26 6.22 -12.63 15.37
N MET A 27 5.63 -11.47 15.06
CA MET A 27 5.49 -10.38 16.03
C MET A 27 4.71 -10.83 17.28
N ILE A 28 3.57 -11.50 17.11
CA ILE A 28 2.78 -12.03 18.23
C ILE A 28 3.60 -13.03 19.05
N GLN A 29 4.28 -13.96 18.39
CA GLN A 29 5.01 -15.03 19.06
C GLN A 29 6.24 -14.52 19.81
N VAL A 30 6.94 -13.51 19.28
CA VAL A 30 8.06 -12.86 19.97
C VAL A 30 7.59 -12.11 21.22
N THR A 31 6.46 -11.39 21.14
CA THR A 31 5.88 -10.72 22.32
C THR A 31 5.51 -11.72 23.42
N ASN A 32 4.97 -12.88 23.04
CA ASN A 32 4.62 -13.94 24.01
C ASN A 32 5.84 -14.71 24.54
N TYR A 33 6.92 -14.79 23.76
CA TYR A 33 8.17 -15.44 24.15
C TYR A 33 8.85 -14.70 25.32
N ASP A 34 8.88 -13.36 25.28
CA ASP A 34 9.48 -12.52 26.34
C ASP A 34 8.71 -12.65 27.67
N ALA A 35 7.37 -12.71 27.59
CA ALA A 35 6.51 -12.93 28.76
C ALA A 35 6.81 -14.25 29.50
N HIS A 36 7.33 -15.26 28.80
CA HIS A 36 7.66 -16.57 29.37
C HIS A 36 9.10 -16.65 29.92
N LEU A 37 9.95 -15.66 29.61
CA LEU A 37 11.29 -15.51 30.19
C LEU A 37 11.32 -14.61 31.43
N ALA A 38 10.25 -13.84 31.69
CA ALA A 38 10.14 -13.06 32.92
C ALA A 38 10.15 -14.02 34.13
N PRO A 39 11.13 -13.93 35.05
CA PRO A 39 11.15 -14.80 36.22
C PRO A 39 9.88 -14.57 37.05
N PRO A 40 9.31 -15.61 37.68
CA PRO A 40 8.27 -15.39 38.67
C PRO A 40 8.89 -14.50 39.74
N SER A 41 8.34 -13.30 39.91
CA SER A 41 8.69 -12.46 41.05
C SER A 41 8.41 -13.31 42.29
N SER A 42 9.48 -13.77 42.93
CA SER A 42 9.40 -14.50 44.18
C SER A 42 8.83 -13.54 45.20
N SER A 43 7.51 -13.62 45.39
CA SER A 43 6.86 -13.10 46.57
C SER A 43 7.55 -13.77 47.75
N THR A 44 8.44 -13.02 48.38
CA THR A 44 9.08 -13.42 49.63
C THR A 44 7.95 -13.43 50.64
N THR A 45 7.37 -14.60 50.90
CA THR A 45 6.50 -14.81 52.04
C THR A 45 7.38 -14.69 53.28
N THR A 46 7.52 -13.47 53.80
CA THR A 46 8.15 -13.22 55.09
C THR A 46 7.24 -13.84 56.16
N THR A 47 7.55 -15.06 56.59
CA THR A 47 6.94 -15.65 57.78
C THR A 47 7.43 -14.86 58.98
N THR A 48 6.69 -13.83 59.36
CA THR A 48 6.88 -13.10 60.61
C THR A 48 6.51 -14.01 61.77
N THR A 49 7.51 -14.62 62.40
CA THR A 49 7.34 -15.36 63.67
C THR A 49 7.02 -14.35 64.78
N ALA A 50 5.74 -14.24 65.15
CA ALA A 50 5.30 -13.43 66.28
C ALA A 50 5.38 -14.25 67.58
N THR A 51 6.19 -13.74 68.51
CA THR A 51 6.36 -14.17 69.90
C THR A 51 5.08 -14.00 70.73
N ILE A 52 4.57 -15.05 71.39
CA ILE A 52 3.61 -14.94 72.50
C ILE A 52 3.85 -16.03 73.57
N GLY A 53 4.15 -15.60 74.81
CA GLY A 53 3.51 -16.07 76.05
C GLY A 53 3.88 -17.44 76.67
N THR A 54 4.55 -17.36 77.82
CA THR A 54 4.91 -18.33 78.89
C THR A 54 3.70 -19.04 79.59
N PRO A 55 3.87 -19.94 80.60
CA PRO A 55 4.24 -21.37 80.55
C PRO A 55 3.18 -22.30 81.24
N ASN A 56 3.51 -23.60 81.36
CA ASN A 56 3.20 -24.52 82.48
C ASN A 56 2.35 -25.78 82.17
N GLY A 57 2.92 -26.96 82.46
CA GLY A 57 2.19 -28.11 83.02
C GLY A 57 1.90 -29.35 82.14
N ASN A 58 2.72 -30.40 82.29
CA ASN A 58 2.34 -31.83 82.38
C ASN A 58 2.26 -32.73 81.11
N SER A 59 3.33 -33.51 80.91
CA SER A 59 3.40 -34.97 80.63
C SER A 59 2.62 -35.61 79.46
N THR A 60 3.33 -35.97 78.36
CA THR A 60 3.54 -37.35 77.83
C THR A 60 4.18 -37.30 76.42
N PRO A 61 5.15 -38.18 76.06
CA PRO A 61 5.78 -38.16 74.75
C PRO A 61 5.08 -39.12 73.80
N LEU A 62 4.26 -38.62 72.87
CA LEU A 62 3.69 -39.44 71.81
C LEU A 62 3.94 -38.83 70.43
N ARG A 63 4.91 -39.46 69.75
CA ARG A 63 4.89 -39.78 68.32
C ARG A 63 4.96 -38.60 67.34
N THR A 64 6.19 -38.37 66.88
CA THR A 64 6.55 -37.70 65.62
C THR A 64 5.62 -38.09 64.46
N PRO A 65 4.97 -37.12 63.79
CA PRO A 65 4.41 -37.34 62.47
C PRO A 65 5.57 -37.44 61.47
N ILE A 66 5.74 -38.64 60.92
CA ILE A 66 6.57 -38.92 59.76
C ILE A 66 6.08 -38.01 58.63
N HIS A 67 6.85 -37.00 58.26
CA HIS A 67 6.66 -36.30 57.01
C HIS A 67 6.88 -37.31 55.87
N PRO A 68 5.94 -37.51 54.92
CA PRO A 68 6.32 -38.13 53.68
C PRO A 68 7.32 -37.19 53.04
N SER A 69 8.57 -37.60 52.97
CA SER A 69 9.53 -37.08 52.02
C SER A 69 8.90 -37.28 50.64
N SER A 70 8.17 -36.26 50.17
CA SER A 70 7.92 -36.10 48.75
C SER A 70 9.30 -36.01 48.14
N SER A 71 9.77 -37.15 47.64
CA SER A 71 10.83 -37.20 46.66
C SER A 71 10.46 -36.14 45.64
N SER A 72 11.13 -34.99 45.74
CA SER A 72 11.33 -34.11 44.62
C SER A 72 11.97 -35.01 43.57
N SER A 73 11.12 -35.61 42.74
CA SER A 73 11.48 -35.92 41.38
C SER A 73 11.90 -34.57 40.82
N SER A 74 13.19 -34.28 40.96
CA SER A 74 13.93 -33.51 40.01
C SER A 74 13.66 -34.20 38.69
N THR A 75 12.53 -33.84 38.06
CA THR A 75 12.42 -33.86 36.62
C THR A 75 13.60 -33.00 36.22
N SER A 76 14.70 -33.69 35.93
CA SER A 76 15.78 -33.19 35.12
C SER A 76 15.08 -32.72 33.86
N HIS A 77 14.70 -31.44 33.83
CA HIS A 77 14.37 -30.76 32.60
C HIS A 77 15.66 -30.83 31.80
N ASN A 78 15.71 -31.85 30.95
CA ASN A 78 16.72 -32.04 29.95
C ASN A 78 16.84 -30.69 29.22
N ALA A 79 17.98 -30.03 29.39
CA ALA A 79 18.30 -28.71 28.85
C ALA A 79 18.30 -28.65 27.31
N ASN A 80 17.90 -29.74 26.65
CA ASN A 80 17.74 -29.86 25.21
C ASN A 80 16.30 -29.66 24.70
N SER A 81 15.32 -29.44 25.57
CA SER A 81 13.98 -29.02 25.12
C SER A 81 13.93 -27.50 25.02
N ALA A 82 14.17 -26.98 23.82
CA ALA A 82 13.83 -25.60 23.52
C ALA A 82 12.35 -25.36 23.89
N PRO A 83 11.98 -24.20 24.47
CA PRO A 83 10.57 -23.89 24.69
C PRO A 83 9.83 -24.05 23.35
N PRO A 84 8.61 -24.62 23.31
CA PRO A 84 7.91 -24.96 22.07
C PRO A 84 7.82 -23.77 21.10
N THR A 85 7.74 -22.55 21.64
CA THR A 85 7.76 -21.29 20.90
C THR A 85 9.04 -21.05 20.09
N ARG A 86 10.21 -21.51 20.56
CA ARG A 86 11.50 -21.33 19.85
C ARG A 86 11.56 -22.14 18.55
N GLU A 87 11.02 -23.36 18.54
CA GLU A 87 10.99 -24.19 17.33
C GLU A 87 10.00 -23.63 16.30
N VAL A 88 8.84 -23.15 16.76
CA VAL A 88 7.85 -22.48 15.89
C VAL A 88 8.43 -21.21 15.27
N LEU A 89 9.06 -20.34 16.06
CA LEU A 89 9.73 -19.13 15.55
C LEU A 89 10.83 -19.46 14.51
N ALA A 90 11.64 -20.49 14.76
CA ALA A 90 12.67 -20.92 13.82
C ALA A 90 12.06 -21.39 12.49
N SER A 91 10.96 -22.15 12.55
CA SER A 91 10.25 -22.58 11.34
C SER A 91 9.64 -21.40 10.56
N GLN A 92 9.08 -20.41 11.25
CA GLN A 92 8.47 -19.22 10.64
C GLN A 92 9.51 -18.32 9.98
N LEU A 93 10.69 -18.17 10.60
CA LEU A 93 11.80 -17.44 9.99
C LEU A 93 12.28 -18.12 8.69
N GLY A 94 12.30 -19.46 8.67
CA GLY A 94 12.59 -20.23 7.46
C GLY A 94 11.54 -20.02 6.36
N GLN A 95 10.26 -20.01 6.72
CA GLN A 95 9.15 -19.73 5.80
C GLN A 95 9.20 -18.30 5.25
N LEU A 96 9.48 -17.30 6.09
CA LEU A 96 9.65 -15.89 5.68
C LEU A 96 10.78 -15.76 4.65
N SER A 97 11.93 -16.39 4.92
CA SER A 97 13.08 -16.36 4.00
C SER A 97 12.72 -16.93 2.63
N SER A 98 12.04 -18.08 2.61
CA SER A 98 11.60 -18.72 1.36
C SER A 98 10.58 -17.84 0.61
N ALA A 99 9.64 -17.22 1.32
CA ALA A 99 8.63 -16.35 0.74
C ALA A 99 9.22 -15.04 0.18
N LEU A 100 10.19 -14.41 0.85
CA LEU A 100 10.87 -13.24 0.30
C LEU A 100 11.71 -13.58 -0.94
N GLN A 101 12.35 -14.76 -0.95
CA GLN A 101 13.09 -15.23 -2.11
C GLN A 101 12.17 -15.53 -3.31
N SER A 102 10.96 -16.04 -3.09
CA SER A 102 10.01 -16.28 -4.18
C SER A 102 9.55 -14.97 -4.82
N VAL A 103 9.18 -13.96 -4.02
CA VAL A 103 8.81 -12.63 -4.52
C VAL A 103 9.96 -11.97 -5.27
N SER A 104 11.18 -12.00 -4.71
CA SER A 104 12.37 -11.42 -5.34
C SER A 104 12.69 -12.07 -6.69
N ARG A 105 12.51 -13.39 -6.82
CA ARG A 105 12.72 -14.10 -8.10
C ARG A 105 11.73 -13.65 -9.16
N VAL A 106 10.46 -13.43 -8.80
CA VAL A 106 9.45 -12.93 -9.73
C VAL A 106 9.75 -11.50 -10.15
N SER A 107 10.13 -10.62 -9.22
CA SER A 107 10.41 -9.22 -9.52
C SER A 107 11.71 -9.00 -10.31
N ALA A 108 12.74 -9.81 -10.05
CA ALA A 108 14.05 -9.69 -10.71
C ALA A 108 14.13 -10.47 -12.04
N HIS A 109 13.10 -11.23 -12.40
CA HIS A 109 13.10 -11.97 -13.66
C HIS A 109 13.08 -10.97 -14.84
N PRO A 110 13.96 -11.09 -15.86
CA PRO A 110 13.95 -10.20 -17.03
C PRO A 110 12.59 -10.09 -17.76
N SER A 111 11.73 -11.09 -17.62
CA SER A 111 10.38 -11.07 -18.18
C SER A 111 9.43 -10.19 -17.37
N ALA A 112 9.73 -9.88 -16.10
CA ALA A 112 8.92 -9.06 -15.21
C ALA A 112 8.61 -7.68 -15.80
N ALA A 113 9.54 -7.07 -16.54
CA ALA A 113 9.32 -5.78 -17.20
C ALA A 113 8.24 -5.84 -18.30
N ALA A 114 8.04 -7.00 -18.92
CA ALA A 114 6.99 -7.22 -19.92
C ALA A 114 5.67 -7.71 -19.30
N LEU A 115 5.71 -8.14 -18.04
CA LEU A 115 4.65 -8.89 -17.39
C LEU A 115 3.97 -8.11 -16.25
N LEU A 116 4.68 -7.16 -15.65
CA LEU A 116 4.16 -6.23 -14.66
C LEU A 116 3.89 -4.87 -15.32
N PRO A 117 2.80 -4.19 -14.94
CA PRO A 117 2.51 -2.87 -15.45
C PRO A 117 3.58 -1.86 -15.00
N SER A 118 3.99 -0.99 -15.92
CA SER A 118 4.89 0.13 -15.61
C SER A 118 4.15 1.15 -14.74
N LEU A 119 4.77 1.54 -13.62
CA LEU A 119 4.18 2.47 -12.65
C LEU A 119 4.86 3.85 -12.75
N PRO A 120 4.09 4.93 -12.90
CA PRO A 120 4.57 6.29 -12.68
C PRO A 120 5.28 6.46 -11.34
N PHE A 121 6.40 7.20 -11.32
CA PHE A 121 7.16 7.46 -10.08
C PHE A 121 6.32 8.19 -9.01
N GLU A 122 5.47 9.12 -9.43
CA GLU A 122 4.51 9.84 -8.56
C GLU A 122 3.64 8.86 -7.75
N LEU A 123 3.22 7.74 -8.33
CA LEU A 123 2.43 6.73 -7.60
C LEU A 123 3.23 6.06 -6.47
N ILE A 124 4.53 5.85 -6.67
CA ILE A 124 5.41 5.28 -5.63
C ILE A 124 5.48 6.26 -4.46
N GLN A 125 5.68 7.55 -4.74
CA GLN A 125 5.73 8.59 -3.72
C GLN A 125 4.42 8.70 -2.92
N TYR A 126 3.27 8.52 -3.57
CA TYR A 126 1.96 8.47 -2.89
C TYR A 126 1.90 7.34 -1.87
N VAL A 127 2.33 6.14 -2.26
CA VAL A 127 2.35 4.96 -1.38
C VAL A 127 3.36 5.13 -0.24
N GLU A 128 4.55 5.64 -0.52
CA GLU A 128 5.58 5.93 0.50
C GLU A 128 5.10 6.98 1.53
N GLY A 129 4.32 7.98 1.08
CA GLY A 129 3.70 8.98 1.94
C GLY A 129 2.44 8.52 2.67
N GLY A 130 2.01 7.26 2.50
CA GLY A 130 0.78 6.71 3.10
C GLY A 130 -0.51 7.31 2.52
N ARG A 131 -0.46 7.93 1.34
CA ARG A 131 -1.62 8.50 0.65
C ARG A 131 -2.28 7.44 -0.24
N ASN A 132 -3.60 7.51 -0.38
CA ASN A 132 -4.32 6.59 -1.27
C ASN A 132 -3.87 6.80 -2.74
N PRO A 133 -3.32 5.77 -3.42
CA PRO A 133 -2.90 5.87 -4.82
C PRO A 133 -4.05 6.18 -5.79
N ASP A 134 -5.32 5.91 -5.43
CA ASP A 134 -6.48 6.26 -6.26
C ASP A 134 -6.65 7.76 -6.46
N ILE A 135 -6.07 8.57 -5.57
CA ILE A 135 -6.13 10.02 -5.70
C ILE A 135 -5.29 10.48 -6.90
N TYR A 136 -4.13 9.86 -7.13
CA TYR A 136 -3.31 10.16 -8.31
C TYR A 136 -4.06 9.87 -9.61
N THR A 137 -4.71 8.70 -9.70
CA THR A 137 -5.43 8.31 -10.92
C THR A 137 -6.63 9.23 -11.17
N ARG A 138 -7.35 9.62 -10.11
CA ARG A 138 -8.39 10.63 -10.18
C ARG A 138 -7.87 11.98 -10.66
N GLU A 139 -6.82 12.51 -10.04
CA GLU A 139 -6.20 13.79 -10.40
C GLU A 139 -5.69 13.77 -11.85
N PHE A 140 -5.11 12.64 -12.28
CA PHE A 140 -4.65 12.45 -13.66
C PHE A 140 -5.80 12.53 -14.67
N VAL A 141 -6.92 11.84 -14.41
CA VAL A 141 -8.10 11.90 -15.29
C VAL A 141 -8.70 13.31 -15.32
N GLU A 142 -8.79 13.97 -14.17
CA GLU A 142 -9.25 15.35 -14.08
C GLU A 142 -8.35 16.32 -14.85
N LEU A 143 -7.03 16.14 -14.76
CA LEU A 143 -6.02 16.91 -15.50
C LEU A 143 -6.17 16.70 -17.01
N VAL A 144 -6.25 15.45 -17.47
CA VAL A 144 -6.42 15.11 -18.90
C VAL A 144 -7.71 15.72 -19.45
N ARG A 145 -8.81 15.63 -18.69
CA ARG A 145 -10.10 16.24 -19.08
C ARG A 145 -9.95 17.76 -19.23
N ARG A 146 -9.39 18.43 -18.21
CA ARG A 146 -9.19 19.89 -18.23
C ARG A 146 -8.30 20.31 -19.38
N GLN A 147 -7.18 19.62 -19.59
CA GLN A 147 -6.23 19.93 -20.65
C GLN A 147 -6.82 19.71 -22.04
N ASN A 148 -7.60 18.64 -22.22
CA ASN A 148 -8.27 18.36 -23.47
C ASN A 148 -9.32 19.45 -23.80
N GLN A 149 -10.14 19.84 -22.82
CA GLN A 149 -11.10 20.93 -22.97
C GLN A 149 -10.40 22.26 -23.28
N LEU A 150 -9.32 22.57 -22.55
CA LEU A 150 -8.52 23.77 -22.79
C LEU A 150 -7.95 23.78 -24.21
N MET A 151 -7.42 22.66 -24.69
CA MET A 151 -6.86 22.56 -26.03
C MET A 151 -7.94 22.75 -27.11
N ARG A 152 -9.10 22.11 -26.94
CA ARG A 152 -10.25 22.31 -27.85
C ARG A 152 -10.69 23.77 -27.89
N GLY A 153 -10.79 24.42 -26.73
CA GLY A 153 -11.11 25.85 -26.64
C GLY A 153 -10.09 26.73 -27.35
N LYS A 154 -8.79 26.45 -27.17
CA LYS A 154 -7.71 27.15 -27.90
C LYS A 154 -7.83 26.95 -29.40
N MET A 155 -8.03 25.71 -29.86
CA MET A 155 -8.21 25.40 -31.28
C MET A 155 -9.38 26.19 -31.89
N HIS A 156 -10.52 26.25 -31.20
CA HIS A 156 -11.68 27.04 -31.64
C HIS A 156 -11.38 28.53 -31.67
N ALA A 157 -10.70 29.08 -30.66
CA ALA A 157 -10.33 30.49 -30.63
C ALA A 157 -9.36 30.86 -31.76
N PHE A 158 -8.36 30.01 -32.04
CA PHE A 158 -7.45 30.22 -33.16
C PHE A 158 -8.14 30.07 -34.53
N ALA A 159 -9.09 29.14 -34.66
CA ALA A 159 -9.91 29.04 -35.86
C ALA A 159 -10.75 30.30 -36.09
N GLY A 160 -11.45 30.79 -35.05
CA GLY A 160 -12.22 32.03 -35.14
C GLY A 160 -11.34 33.25 -35.43
N PHE A 161 -10.17 33.35 -34.80
CA PHE A 161 -9.21 34.43 -35.09
C PHE A 161 -8.71 34.38 -36.54
N ARG A 162 -8.36 33.18 -37.05
CA ARG A 162 -8.00 32.98 -38.45
C ARG A 162 -9.10 33.47 -39.38
N ASP A 163 -10.35 33.10 -39.10
CA ASP A 163 -11.48 33.41 -39.97
C ASP A 163 -11.75 34.92 -40.02
N VAL A 164 -11.74 35.60 -38.86
CA VAL A 164 -11.86 37.07 -38.80
C VAL A 164 -10.71 37.75 -39.54
N LEU A 165 -9.47 37.35 -39.25
CA LEU A 165 -8.29 37.96 -39.89
C LEU A 165 -8.31 37.75 -41.41
N ALA A 166 -8.71 36.58 -41.88
CA ALA A 166 -8.82 36.29 -43.31
C ALA A 166 -9.89 37.15 -43.99
N GLY A 167 -11.02 37.41 -43.32
CA GLY A 167 -12.05 38.32 -43.81
C GLY A 167 -11.54 39.75 -43.99
N GLU A 168 -10.94 40.31 -42.92
CA GLU A 168 -10.36 41.65 -42.94
C GLU A 168 -9.25 41.80 -44.00
N MET A 169 -8.39 40.78 -44.14
CA MET A 169 -7.33 40.78 -45.16
C MET A 169 -7.91 40.74 -46.59
N ALA A 170 -8.98 40.00 -46.82
CA ALA A 170 -9.61 39.94 -48.14
C ALA A 170 -10.33 41.24 -48.52
N GLU A 171 -10.89 41.96 -47.54
CA GLU A 171 -11.51 43.28 -47.75
C GLU A 171 -10.47 44.39 -47.96
N ALA A 172 -9.42 44.43 -47.13
CA ALA A 172 -8.39 45.45 -47.21
C ALA A 172 -7.39 45.25 -48.37
N LEU A 173 -7.16 43.99 -48.78
CA LEU A 173 -6.16 43.60 -49.78
C LEU A 173 -6.77 42.60 -50.79
N PRO A 174 -7.61 43.07 -51.72
CA PRO A 174 -8.30 42.18 -52.67
C PRO A 174 -7.34 41.40 -53.58
N GLU A 175 -6.16 41.95 -53.89
CA GLU A 175 -5.09 41.29 -54.65
C GLU A 175 -4.58 40.00 -53.99
N LEU A 176 -4.74 39.87 -52.67
CA LEU A 176 -4.27 38.71 -51.89
C LEU A 176 -5.38 37.69 -51.60
N GLY A 177 -6.61 37.92 -52.07
CA GLY A 177 -7.78 37.09 -51.70
C GLY A 177 -7.61 35.60 -52.00
N GLU A 178 -7.01 35.24 -53.14
CA GLU A 178 -6.76 33.83 -53.50
C GLU A 178 -5.72 33.17 -52.59
N ASP A 179 -4.70 33.92 -52.19
CA ASP A 179 -3.64 33.45 -51.30
C ASP A 179 -4.16 33.26 -49.88
N VAL A 180 -4.97 34.20 -49.38
CA VAL A 180 -5.69 34.08 -48.10
C VAL A 180 -6.57 32.84 -48.11
N ALA A 181 -7.38 32.64 -49.17
CA ALA A 181 -8.22 31.47 -49.32
C ALA A 181 -7.44 30.15 -49.29
N ARG A 182 -6.24 30.13 -49.90
CA ARG A 182 -5.33 28.96 -49.87
C ARG A 182 -4.83 28.67 -48.45
N VAL A 183 -4.45 29.70 -47.68
CA VAL A 183 -3.99 29.53 -46.30
C VAL A 183 -5.13 29.07 -45.37
N VAL A 184 -6.33 29.63 -45.53
CA VAL A 184 -7.50 29.21 -44.73
C VAL A 184 -7.80 27.72 -44.96
N ARG A 185 -7.88 27.29 -46.22
CA ARG A 185 -8.06 25.86 -46.55
C ARG A 185 -6.90 25.00 -46.04
N GLY A 186 -5.66 25.47 -46.17
CA GLY A 186 -4.46 24.77 -45.71
C GLY A 186 -4.37 24.62 -44.18
N THR A 187 -5.05 25.47 -43.43
CA THR A 187 -5.14 25.41 -41.96
C THR A 187 -6.43 24.76 -41.45
N GLY A 188 -7.19 24.10 -42.34
CA GLY A 188 -8.40 23.36 -42.00
C GLY A 188 -9.66 24.22 -41.87
N GLY A 189 -9.68 25.41 -42.47
CA GLY A 189 -10.84 26.29 -42.55
C GLY A 189 -11.59 26.17 -43.86
N GLU A 190 -12.83 26.63 -43.87
CA GLU A 190 -13.66 26.70 -45.08
C GLU A 190 -13.55 28.09 -45.72
N TRP A 191 -13.61 28.15 -47.06
CA TRP A 191 -13.61 29.38 -47.83
C TRP A 191 -14.57 29.26 -49.03
N PRO A 192 -15.47 30.23 -49.31
CA PRO A 192 -15.60 31.54 -48.67
C PRO A 192 -16.08 31.44 -47.22
N LEU A 193 -15.68 32.40 -46.38
CA LEU A 193 -16.14 32.47 -45.00
C LEU A 193 -17.67 32.56 -45.00
N ALA A 194 -18.34 31.74 -44.17
CA ALA A 194 -19.79 31.83 -44.03
C ALA A 194 -20.18 33.25 -43.59
N ALA A 195 -21.10 33.88 -44.32
CA ALA A 195 -21.52 35.25 -44.06
C ALA A 195 -22.20 35.35 -42.68
N GLY A 196 -21.43 35.81 -41.69
CA GLY A 196 -21.86 36.37 -40.41
C GLY A 196 -23.13 35.82 -39.78
N GLU A 197 -23.06 34.69 -39.09
CA GLU A 197 -23.95 34.42 -37.96
C GLU A 197 -23.11 34.44 -36.67
N GLY A 198 -23.00 35.63 -36.08
CA GLY A 198 -22.40 35.82 -34.76
C GLY A 198 -23.20 35.07 -33.70
N THR A 199 -22.88 33.80 -33.49
CA THR A 199 -23.48 33.00 -32.42
C THR A 199 -22.57 33.01 -31.20
N GLY A 200 -22.63 34.12 -30.46
CA GLY A 200 -22.31 34.12 -29.04
C GLY A 200 -23.41 33.37 -28.27
N ALA A 201 -23.40 32.04 -28.30
CA ALA A 201 -24.22 31.23 -27.41
C ALA A 201 -23.31 30.56 -26.38
N GLY A 202 -23.09 31.28 -25.27
CA GLY A 202 -22.53 30.70 -24.05
C GLY A 202 -23.50 29.67 -23.48
N ALA A 203 -23.24 28.38 -23.74
CA ALA A 203 -23.89 27.29 -23.03
C ALA A 203 -23.21 27.10 -21.66
N GLY A 204 -23.54 27.98 -20.72
CA GLY A 204 -23.42 27.69 -19.31
C GLY A 204 -24.57 26.78 -18.88
N ALA A 205 -24.33 25.49 -18.80
CA ALA A 205 -25.23 24.54 -18.16
C ALA A 205 -24.51 23.89 -16.97
N GLY A 206 -24.63 24.55 -15.82
CA GLY A 206 -24.52 23.89 -14.53
C GLY A 206 -25.89 23.30 -14.16
N ALA A 207 -25.93 22.00 -13.96
CA ALA A 207 -26.86 21.28 -13.08
C ALA A 207 -26.10 20.00 -12.69
N GLY A 208 -25.75 19.73 -11.44
CA GLY A 208 -26.57 19.96 -10.26
C GLY A 208 -27.49 18.76 -10.09
N GLN A 209 -26.91 17.60 -9.75
CA GLN A 209 -27.40 16.57 -8.83
C GLN A 209 -26.31 15.50 -8.69
#